data_AF-A0A3B9BG78-F1
#
_entry.id   AF-A0A3B9BG78-F1
#
_cell.length_a   1.000
_cell.length_b   1.000
_cell.length_c   1.000
_cell.angle_alpha   90.00
_cell.angle_beta   90.00
_cell.angle_gamma   90.00
#
_symmetry.space_group_name_H-M   'P 1'
#
loop_
_entity.id
_entity.type
_entity.pdbx_description
1 polymer ?
#
loop_
_entity_poly.entity_id
_entity_poly.type
_entity_poly.pdbx_seq_one_letter_code
_entity_poly.pdbx_strand_id
1 'polypeptide(L)'
;LIARPDYVDADFDVVKMSMAGSFRYGQAAEPVQLADFNVFHRYAAGFPWRSHALWIMTQMVRWRQLDPARDLAAAAREIYRPDIYRQAAEAVGVDYPLHDYKTEGKNSAPWTLGDASREIAMGPDLFLDGRIFDPQDTEGYIRSFESNQLAGGGLPAPNSNDGTA
;
A
#
# COMPACT_ATOMS: atom_id res chain seq x y z
N LEU A 1 -11.32 18.53 -17.41
CA LEU A 1 -10.93 19.52 -16.39
C LEU A 1 -9.42 19.49 -16.14
N ILE A 2 -8.87 18.36 -15.67
CA ILE A 2 -7.44 18.25 -15.31
C ILE A 2 -6.44 18.45 -16.48
N ALA A 3 -6.86 18.25 -17.73
CA ALA A 3 -6.01 18.46 -18.91
C ALA A 3 -5.69 19.94 -19.24
N ARG A 4 -6.33 20.90 -18.57
CA ARG A 4 -6.15 22.33 -18.89
C ARG A 4 -4.75 22.84 -18.50
N PRO A 5 -4.29 23.97 -19.08
CA PRO A 5 -3.00 24.58 -18.75
C PRO A 5 -2.84 24.94 -17.26
N ASP A 6 -3.92 25.33 -16.60
CA ASP A 6 -3.91 25.63 -15.16
C ASP A 6 -3.70 24.39 -14.26
N TYR A 7 -3.63 23.19 -14.86
CA TYR A 7 -3.45 21.91 -14.17
C TYR A 7 -2.25 21.16 -14.76
N VAL A 8 -2.46 20.03 -15.46
CA VAL A 8 -1.35 19.21 -15.97
C VAL A 8 -0.84 19.64 -17.35
N ASP A 9 -1.56 20.55 -18.03
CA ASP A 9 -1.23 21.05 -19.37
C ASP A 9 -0.86 19.95 -20.37
N ALA A 10 -1.75 18.96 -20.50
CA ALA A 10 -1.52 17.78 -21.31
C ALA A 10 -2.69 17.55 -22.27
N ASP A 11 -2.42 16.85 -23.38
CA ASP A 11 -3.42 16.52 -24.37
C ASP A 11 -4.63 15.81 -23.73
N PHE A 12 -5.83 16.27 -24.09
CA PHE A 12 -7.08 15.78 -23.51
C PHE A 12 -7.28 14.28 -23.75
N ASP A 13 -6.99 13.80 -24.96
CA ASP A 13 -7.22 12.40 -25.31
C ASP A 13 -6.23 11.50 -24.56
N VAL A 14 -5.00 11.95 -24.34
CA VAL A 14 -4.02 11.23 -23.49
C VAL A 14 -4.53 11.10 -22.06
N VAL A 15 -5.00 12.19 -21.45
CA VAL A 15 -5.52 12.18 -20.07
C VAL A 15 -6.79 11.34 -19.96
N LYS A 16 -7.68 11.43 -20.96
CA LYS A 16 -8.97 10.74 -20.99
C LYS A 16 -8.81 9.23 -20.91
N MET A 17 -7.79 8.65 -21.54
CA MET A 17 -7.56 7.19 -21.53
C MET A 17 -7.47 6.66 -20.09
N SER A 18 -6.59 7.23 -19.27
CA SER A 18 -6.43 6.84 -17.86
C SER A 18 -7.71 7.08 -17.05
N MET A 19 -8.39 8.21 -17.26
CA MET A 19 -9.57 8.59 -16.46
C MET A 19 -10.84 7.83 -16.82
N ALA A 20 -10.94 7.32 -18.06
CA ALA A 20 -12.10 6.57 -18.55
C ALA A 20 -11.93 5.05 -18.41
N GLY A 21 -10.84 4.58 -17.81
CA GLY A 21 -10.56 3.14 -17.66
C GLY A 21 -10.23 2.46 -19.00
N SER A 22 -9.68 3.19 -19.96
CA SER A 22 -9.24 2.64 -21.24
C SER A 22 -7.72 2.71 -21.32
N PHE A 23 -7.04 1.58 -21.45
CA PHE A 23 -5.58 1.52 -21.46
C PHE A 23 -5.05 0.91 -22.75
N ARG A 24 -3.98 1.50 -23.30
CA ARG A 24 -3.30 1.02 -24.50
C ARG A 24 -1.89 0.56 -24.13
N TYR A 25 -1.61 -0.74 -24.27
CA TYR A 25 -0.33 -1.36 -23.87
C TYR A 25 0.84 -1.12 -24.85
N GLY A 26 0.58 -0.50 -26.00
CA GLY A 26 1.60 -0.19 -26.99
C GLY A 26 1.00 0.59 -28.15
N GLN A 27 1.82 1.29 -28.94
CA GLN A 27 1.34 2.22 -29.97
C GLN A 27 0.44 1.55 -31.03
N ALA A 28 0.71 0.28 -31.36
CA ALA A 28 -0.06 -0.52 -32.31
C ALA A 28 -1.16 -1.39 -31.65
N ALA A 29 -1.32 -1.33 -30.33
CA ALA A 29 -2.31 -2.14 -29.62
C ALA A 29 -3.66 -1.42 -29.55
N GLU A 30 -4.73 -2.19 -29.65
CA GLU A 30 -6.06 -1.67 -29.37
C GLU A 30 -6.24 -1.36 -27.88
N PRO A 31 -6.99 -0.30 -27.53
CA PRO A 31 -7.32 -0.03 -26.13
C PRO A 31 -8.11 -1.17 -25.48
N VAL A 32 -7.70 -1.53 -24.27
CA VAL A 32 -8.38 -2.51 -23.42
C VAL A 32 -9.19 -1.77 -22.36
N GLN A 33 -10.37 -2.28 -22.04
CA GLN A 33 -11.19 -1.78 -20.95
C GLN A 33 -10.71 -2.34 -19.61
N LEU A 34 -10.37 -1.44 -18.69
CA LEU A 34 -9.91 -1.70 -17.34
C LEU A 34 -10.66 -0.74 -16.40
N ALA A 35 -11.91 -1.07 -16.10
CA ALA A 35 -12.82 -0.20 -15.34
C ALA A 35 -12.30 0.18 -13.94
N ASP A 36 -11.43 -0.65 -13.35
CA ASP A 36 -10.80 -0.42 -12.05
C ASP A 36 -9.32 0.00 -12.17
N PHE A 37 -8.88 0.49 -13.34
CA PHE A 37 -7.51 1.00 -13.52
C PHE A 37 -7.21 2.17 -12.56
N ASN A 38 -8.15 3.10 -12.40
CA ASN A 38 -8.14 4.11 -11.36
C ASN A 38 -9.40 3.97 -10.50
N VAL A 39 -9.22 3.74 -9.20
CA VAL A 39 -10.32 3.71 -8.24
C VAL A 39 -10.12 4.83 -7.22
N PHE A 40 -11.03 5.79 -7.20
CA PHE A 40 -10.94 6.95 -6.30
C PHE A 40 -11.63 6.74 -4.94
N HIS A 41 -12.71 5.95 -4.91
CA HIS A 41 -13.53 5.82 -3.69
C HIS A 41 -13.98 4.39 -3.36
N ARG A 42 -14.36 3.58 -4.38
CA ARG A 42 -14.75 2.18 -4.15
C ARG A 42 -13.67 1.41 -3.41
N TYR A 43 -14.04 0.29 -2.80
CA TYR A 43 -13.09 -0.62 -2.14
C TYR A 43 -12.27 0.01 -1.01
N ALA A 44 -12.83 1.03 -0.34
CA ALA A 44 -12.15 1.84 0.65
C ALA A 44 -10.80 2.41 0.17
N ALA A 45 -10.69 2.73 -1.13
CA ALA A 45 -9.44 3.20 -1.75
C ALA A 45 -8.86 4.47 -1.10
N GLY A 46 -9.74 5.33 -0.57
CA GLY A 46 -9.33 6.56 0.12
C GLY A 46 -8.99 6.38 1.60
N PHE A 47 -9.26 5.22 2.20
CA PHE A 47 -9.00 5.01 3.62
C PHE A 47 -7.49 4.87 3.89
N PRO A 48 -6.91 5.62 4.85
CA PRO A 48 -5.47 5.62 5.09
C PRO A 48 -5.06 4.39 5.92
N TRP A 49 -5.02 3.22 5.31
CA TRP A 49 -4.58 1.97 5.96
C TRP A 49 -3.15 2.08 6.50
N ARG A 50 -2.95 1.89 7.80
CA ARG A 50 -1.60 1.85 8.40
C ARG A 50 -0.80 0.66 7.91
N SER A 51 -1.44 -0.43 7.49
CA SER A 51 -0.76 -1.53 6.79
C SER A 51 -0.14 -1.10 5.46
N HIS A 52 -0.72 -0.15 4.72
CA HIS A 52 -0.12 0.38 3.48
C HIS A 52 1.13 1.20 3.76
N ALA A 53 1.07 2.07 4.78
CA ALA A 53 2.25 2.81 5.24
C ALA A 53 3.39 1.87 5.62
N LEU A 54 3.07 0.81 6.39
CA LEU A 54 4.05 -0.22 6.76
C LEU A 54 4.60 -0.94 5.54
N TRP A 55 3.78 -1.33 4.57
CA TRP A 55 4.26 -2.00 3.36
C TRP A 55 5.23 -1.12 2.56
N ILE A 56 4.88 0.15 2.35
CA ILE A 56 5.73 1.13 1.64
C ILE A 56 7.08 1.27 2.36
N MET A 57 7.07 1.53 3.67
CA MET A 57 8.30 1.67 4.45
C MET A 57 9.11 0.38 4.50
N THR A 58 8.44 -0.78 4.52
CA THR A 58 9.09 -2.10 4.42
C THR A 58 9.82 -2.25 3.09
N GLN A 59 9.24 -1.81 1.98
CA GLN A 59 9.95 -1.77 0.69
C GLN A 59 11.12 -0.77 0.70
N MET A 60 10.97 0.39 1.35
CA MET A 60 12.07 1.36 1.48
C MET A 60 13.24 0.78 2.30
N VAL A 61 12.97 0.02 3.37
CA VAL A 61 14.00 -0.74 4.09
C VAL A 61 14.63 -1.79 3.17
N ARG A 62 13.83 -2.57 2.43
CA ARG A 62 14.36 -3.56 1.48
C ARG A 62 15.29 -2.94 0.43
N TRP A 63 15.02 -1.72 -0.01
CA TRP A 63 15.78 -1.01 -1.06
C TRP A 63 16.81 0.00 -0.52
N ARG A 64 17.15 -0.04 0.77
CA ARG A 64 18.18 0.82 1.39
C ARG A 64 17.87 2.30 1.45
N GLN A 65 16.58 2.66 1.40
CA GLN A 65 16.10 4.03 1.53
C GLN A 65 15.79 4.41 2.99
N LEU A 66 15.50 3.43 3.84
CA LEU A 66 15.29 3.61 5.28
C LEU A 66 16.16 2.66 6.10
N ASP A 67 16.54 3.14 7.28
CA ASP A 67 17.25 2.35 8.29
C ASP A 67 16.28 1.34 8.94
N PRO A 68 16.61 0.02 8.94
CA PRO A 68 15.78 -1.00 9.57
C PRO A 68 15.61 -0.82 11.09
N ALA A 69 16.46 -0.04 11.76
CA ALA A 69 16.34 0.23 13.20
C ALA A 69 15.23 1.24 13.56
N ARG A 70 14.58 1.86 12.56
CA ARG A 70 13.49 2.82 12.78
C ARG A 70 12.21 2.12 13.22
N ASP A 71 11.49 2.74 14.17
CA ASP A 71 10.13 2.32 14.52
C ASP A 71 9.14 2.72 13.43
N LEU A 72 9.00 1.85 12.43
CA LEU A 72 8.09 2.05 11.31
C LEU A 72 6.62 2.11 11.75
N ALA A 73 6.26 1.40 12.82
CA ALA A 73 4.89 1.39 13.33
C ALA A 73 4.53 2.74 13.97
N ALA A 74 5.46 3.37 14.70
CA ALA A 74 5.29 4.72 15.21
C ALA A 74 5.12 5.73 14.07
N ALA A 75 6.00 5.68 13.05
CA ALA A 75 5.90 6.56 11.89
C ALA A 75 4.56 6.38 11.14
N ALA A 76 4.11 5.14 10.94
CA ALA A 76 2.82 4.86 10.32
C ALA A 76 1.65 5.45 11.11
N ARG A 77 1.67 5.36 12.45
CA ARG A 77 0.61 5.93 13.30
C ARG A 77 0.56 7.45 13.26
N GLU A 78 1.70 8.10 13.10
CA GLU A 78 1.83 9.55 13.05
C GLU A 78 1.32 10.12 11.71
N ILE A 79 1.69 9.48 10.60
CA ILE A 79 1.43 9.98 9.24
C ILE A 79 0.05 9.53 8.73
N TYR A 80 -0.32 8.27 8.95
CA TYR A 80 -1.60 7.74 8.51
C TYR A 80 -2.62 7.88 9.64
N ARG A 81 -3.60 8.77 9.40
CA ARG A 81 -4.62 9.20 10.36
C ARG A 81 -6.04 8.68 10.03
N PRO A 82 -6.30 7.36 10.13
CA PRO A 82 -7.65 6.79 10.07
C PRO A 82 -8.66 7.48 10.96
N ASP A 83 -8.25 7.95 12.13
CA ASP A 83 -9.10 8.63 13.09
C ASP A 83 -9.69 9.93 12.54
N ILE A 84 -8.92 10.71 11.78
CA ILE A 84 -9.40 11.93 11.11
C ILE A 84 -10.32 11.54 9.94
N TYR A 85 -9.92 10.52 9.15
CA TYR A 85 -10.74 10.03 8.05
C TYR A 85 -12.13 9.57 8.51
N ARG A 86 -12.21 8.77 9.58
CA ARG A 86 -13.47 8.27 10.14
C ARG A 86 -14.37 9.41 10.61
N GLN A 87 -13.83 10.43 11.27
CA GLN A 87 -14.61 11.61 11.67
C GLN A 87 -15.23 12.32 10.46
N ALA A 88 -14.46 12.51 9.40
CA ALA A 88 -14.96 13.12 8.17
C ALA A 88 -15.98 12.21 7.46
N ALA A 89 -15.70 10.92 7.35
CA ALA A 89 -16.57 9.94 6.71
C ALA A 89 -17.93 9.84 7.41
N GLU A 90 -17.93 9.77 8.75
CA GLU A 90 -19.14 9.82 9.57
C GLU A 90 -19.96 11.09 9.28
N ALA A 91 -19.30 12.26 9.26
CA ALA A 91 -19.97 13.53 9.03
C ALA A 91 -20.65 13.65 7.65
N VAL A 92 -20.20 12.87 6.66
CA VAL A 92 -20.77 12.86 5.30
C VAL A 92 -21.51 11.57 4.94
N GLY A 93 -21.70 10.65 5.91
CA GLY A 93 -22.43 9.40 5.70
C GLY A 93 -21.73 8.41 4.76
N VAL A 94 -20.40 8.41 4.73
CA VAL A 94 -19.58 7.46 3.96
C VAL A 94 -19.15 6.32 4.87
N ASP A 95 -19.28 5.08 4.40
CA ASP A 95 -18.84 3.91 5.16
C ASP A 95 -17.31 3.84 5.29
N TYR A 96 -16.83 3.39 6.45
CA TYR A 96 -15.40 3.33 6.76
C TYR A 96 -14.99 2.06 7.53
N PRO A 97 -13.77 1.54 7.31
CA PRO A 97 -13.18 0.46 8.11
C PRO A 97 -13.06 0.77 9.61
N LEU A 98 -13.26 -0.22 10.48
CA LEU A 98 -13.12 -0.06 11.95
C LEU A 98 -11.73 -0.39 12.48
N HIS A 99 -10.90 -1.10 11.71
CA HIS A 99 -9.50 -1.35 12.01
C HIS A 99 -8.56 -0.64 11.03
N ASP A 100 -7.30 -0.49 11.41
CA ASP A 100 -6.31 0.29 10.64
C ASP A 100 -5.36 -0.59 9.80
N TYR A 101 -5.40 -1.91 10.00
CA TYR A 101 -4.45 -2.86 9.45
C TYR A 101 -5.18 -4.01 8.76
N LYS A 102 -4.79 -4.31 7.53
CA LYS A 102 -5.20 -5.53 6.83
C LYS A 102 -3.99 -6.24 6.25
N THR A 103 -4.09 -7.56 6.12
CA THR A 103 -3.15 -8.34 5.31
C THR A 103 -3.43 -8.08 3.83
N GLU A 104 -2.39 -7.86 3.03
CA GLU A 104 -2.49 -7.71 1.57
C GLU A 104 -2.00 -8.97 0.85
N GLY A 105 -2.49 -9.21 -0.36
CA GLY A 105 -2.04 -10.32 -1.20
C GLY A 105 -2.79 -11.64 -0.99
N LYS A 106 -3.94 -11.64 -0.30
CA LYS A 106 -4.69 -12.87 0.05
C LYS A 106 -5.90 -13.13 -0.86
N ASN A 107 -6.48 -12.09 -1.45
CA ASN A 107 -7.78 -12.13 -2.08
C ASN A 107 -7.64 -12.14 -3.61
N SER A 108 -7.85 -13.31 -4.22
CA SER A 108 -7.84 -13.50 -5.68
C SER A 108 -9.12 -13.02 -6.38
N ALA A 109 -10.17 -12.73 -5.61
CA ALA A 109 -11.47 -12.29 -6.08
C ALA A 109 -12.01 -11.16 -5.18
N PRO A 110 -13.04 -10.42 -5.62
CA PRO A 110 -13.75 -9.47 -4.77
C PRO A 110 -14.22 -10.12 -3.46
N TRP A 111 -14.21 -9.35 -2.37
CA TRP A 111 -14.56 -9.81 -1.04
C TRP A 111 -15.29 -8.70 -0.27
N THR A 112 -15.82 -9.02 0.91
CA THR A 112 -16.55 -8.05 1.75
C THR A 112 -15.80 -7.82 3.05
N LEU A 113 -15.51 -6.56 3.34
CA LEU A 113 -15.00 -6.14 4.64
C LEU A 113 -16.17 -5.99 5.61
N GLY A 114 -16.32 -6.96 6.51
CA GLY A 114 -17.37 -6.93 7.53
C GLY A 114 -17.05 -6.04 8.74
N ASP A 115 -15.77 -5.87 9.07
CA ASP A 115 -15.33 -5.04 10.21
C ASP A 115 -15.17 -3.57 9.78
N ALA A 116 -16.32 -2.97 9.50
CA ALA A 116 -16.51 -1.61 9.00
C ALA A 116 -17.83 -1.04 9.57
N SER A 117 -18.05 0.28 9.45
CA SER A 117 -19.29 0.94 9.89
C SER A 117 -20.55 0.30 9.27
N ARG A 118 -20.40 -0.16 8.02
CA ARG A 118 -21.26 -1.10 7.30
C ARG A 118 -20.38 -1.95 6.40
N GLU A 119 -20.90 -3.06 5.90
CA GLU A 119 -20.17 -3.92 4.96
C GLU A 119 -19.66 -3.11 3.75
N ILE A 120 -18.35 -3.15 3.52
CA ILE A 120 -17.71 -2.49 2.37
C ILE A 120 -17.31 -3.57 1.37
N ALA A 121 -17.78 -3.45 0.13
CA ALA A 121 -17.27 -4.27 -0.97
C ALA A 121 -15.80 -3.91 -1.23
N MET A 122 -14.94 -4.93 -1.37
CA MET A 122 -13.50 -4.81 -1.60
C MET A 122 -13.10 -5.50 -2.91
N GLY A 123 -12.04 -5.00 -3.55
CA GLY A 123 -11.47 -5.60 -4.75
C GLY A 123 -10.47 -6.74 -4.45
N PRO A 124 -10.05 -7.50 -5.47
CA PRO A 124 -8.92 -8.42 -5.35
C PRO A 124 -7.63 -7.64 -5.03
N ASP A 125 -6.71 -8.27 -4.29
CA ASP A 125 -5.51 -7.61 -3.75
C ASP A 125 -4.21 -8.41 -3.91
N LEU A 126 -4.19 -9.42 -4.79
CA LEU A 126 -3.00 -10.22 -5.06
C LEU A 126 -1.84 -9.34 -5.56
N PHE A 127 -0.65 -9.59 -4.99
CA PHE A 127 0.59 -9.15 -5.62
C PHE A 127 0.88 -10.01 -6.85
N LEU A 128 1.57 -9.43 -7.84
CA LEU A 128 1.93 -10.11 -9.09
C LEU A 128 2.77 -11.38 -8.87
N ASP A 129 3.51 -11.44 -7.77
CA ASP A 129 4.37 -12.56 -7.40
C ASP A 129 3.71 -13.53 -6.40
N GLY A 130 2.43 -13.32 -6.08
CA GLY A 130 1.66 -14.16 -5.16
C GLY A 130 2.09 -14.08 -3.69
N ARG A 131 2.99 -13.16 -3.32
CA ARG A 131 3.38 -12.99 -1.91
C ARG A 131 2.22 -12.41 -1.09
N ILE A 132 2.29 -12.61 0.21
CA ILE A 132 1.35 -12.05 1.18
C ILE A 132 2.13 -11.09 2.08
N PHE A 133 1.58 -9.90 2.30
CA PHE A 133 2.14 -8.94 3.26
C PHE A 133 1.31 -8.91 4.54
N ASP A 134 1.85 -9.49 5.61
CA ASP A 134 1.31 -9.35 6.95
C ASP A 134 1.96 -8.14 7.66
N PRO A 135 1.19 -7.09 8.04
CA PRO A 135 1.74 -5.95 8.76
C PRO A 135 2.29 -6.29 10.15
N GLN A 136 2.02 -7.48 10.68
CA GLN A 136 2.60 -7.98 11.94
C GLN A 136 3.96 -8.67 11.73
N ASP A 137 4.35 -9.01 10.50
CA ASP A 137 5.60 -9.69 10.17
C ASP A 137 6.30 -9.02 8.97
N THR A 138 6.65 -7.74 9.14
CA THR A 138 7.35 -6.97 8.10
C THR A 138 8.75 -7.54 7.81
N GLU A 139 9.42 -8.10 8.82
CA GLU A 139 10.75 -8.68 8.68
C GLU A 139 10.71 -9.99 7.87
N GLY A 140 9.79 -10.90 8.20
CA GLY A 140 9.56 -12.12 7.45
C GLY A 140 9.19 -11.82 5.99
N TYR A 141 8.39 -10.78 5.76
CA TYR A 141 8.10 -10.32 4.40
C TYR A 141 9.37 -9.90 3.64
N ILE A 142 10.26 -9.11 4.24
CA ILE A 142 11.54 -8.72 3.61
C ILE A 142 12.41 -9.95 3.32
N ARG A 143 12.50 -10.90 4.26
CA ARG A 143 13.28 -12.13 4.12
C ARG A 143 12.74 -13.06 3.03
N SER A 144 11.47 -12.92 2.64
CA SER A 144 10.86 -13.70 1.56
C SER A 144 11.36 -13.35 0.15
N PHE A 145 12.14 -12.26 0.01
CA PHE A 145 12.72 -11.85 -1.26
C PHE A 145 14.16 -12.33 -1.38
N GLU A 146 14.54 -12.84 -2.55
CA GLU A 146 15.95 -13.22 -2.83
C GLU A 146 16.90 -12.02 -2.71
N SER A 147 16.47 -10.86 -3.22
CA SER A 147 17.17 -9.59 -3.05
C SER A 147 16.58 -8.82 -1.86
N ASN A 148 17.28 -8.86 -0.73
CA ASN A 148 16.91 -8.14 0.48
C ASN A 148 18.14 -7.68 1.29
N GLN A 149 17.95 -6.65 2.12
CA GLN A 149 19.02 -6.10 2.97
C GLN A 149 19.37 -6.93 4.20
N LEU A 150 18.47 -7.78 4.66
CA LEU A 150 18.64 -8.57 5.89
C LEU A 150 19.51 -9.82 5.66
N ALA A 151 19.75 -10.20 4.40
CA ALA A 151 20.53 -11.37 4.01
C ALA A 151 22.05 -11.15 3.94
N GLY A 152 22.56 -9.97 4.35
CA GLY A 152 23.98 -9.60 4.18
C GLY A 152 24.71 -9.08 5.41
N GLY A 153 24.09 -9.05 6.60
CA GLY A 153 24.70 -8.57 7.83
C GLY A 153 24.69 -9.63 8.91
N GLY A 154 25.80 -10.36 9.07
CA GLY A 154 26.03 -11.11 10.30
C GLY A 154 25.98 -10.14 11.48
N LEU A 155 25.14 -10.42 12.47
CA LEU A 155 25.23 -9.79 13.79
C LEU A 155 26.69 -9.91 14.27
N PRO A 156 27.36 -8.84 14.72
CA PRO A 156 28.66 -9.01 15.35
C PRO A 156 28.46 -9.92 16.56
N ALA A 157 29.31 -10.95 16.66
CA ALA A 157 29.29 -11.87 17.79
C ALA A 157 29.39 -11.08 19.10
N PRO A 158 28.70 -11.51 20.18
CA PRO A 158 28.85 -10.88 21.48
C PRO A 158 30.33 -10.93 21.88
N ASN A 159 30.92 -9.76 22.16
CA ASN A 159 32.30 -9.66 22.63
C ASN A 159 32.46 -10.46 23.91
N SER A 160 33.01 -11.67 23.80
CA SER A 160 33.61 -12.40 24.90
C SER A 160 34.98 -11.80 25.17
N ASN A 161 35.01 -10.74 25.97
CA ASN A 161 36.21 -10.37 26.70
C ASN A 161 35.80 -9.95 28.11
N ASP A 162 35.46 -10.97 28.90
CA ASP A 162 35.80 -10.96 30.31
C ASP A 162 37.33 -11.11 30.39
N GLY A 163 37.97 -10.19 31.10
CA GLY A 163 39.42 -10.12 31.20
C GLY A 163 39.86 -9.12 32.25
N THR A 164 39.37 -9.32 33.47
CA THR A 164 39.92 -8.79 34.71
C THR A 164 41.44 -9.03 34.83
N ALA A 165 42.14 -8.00 35.31
CA ALA A 165 43.49 -7.96 35.90
C ALA A 165 44.70 -8.19 34.97
#